data_AF-A0A7S3W0E7-F1
#
_entry.id   AF-A0A7S3W0E7-F1
#
_cell.length_a   1.000
_cell.length_b   1.000
_cell.length_c   1.000
_cell.angle_alpha   90.00
_cell.angle_beta   90.00
_cell.angle_gamma   90.00
#
_symmetry.space_group_name_H-M   'P 1'
#
loop_
_entity.id
_entity.type
_entity.pdbx_description
1 polymer ?
#
loop_
_entity_poly.entity_id
_entity_poly.type
_entity_poly.pdbx_seq_one_letter_code
_entity_poly.pdbx_strand_id
1 'polypeptide(L)'
;VDGGRVVPALWEECPATAAALEGVPGLMVGDMPYAFAFFSTLRPGSRIAPHTAPANLRLRFHLCLQAAPAASGPEAETSRPACGMRVADEVREWEEGRCLVFDDAYEHEVWNDSAGERA
;
A
#
# COMPACT_ATOMS: atom_id res chain seq x y z
N VAL A 1 9.58 11.26 -3.76
CA VAL A 1 9.48 11.04 -2.30
C VAL A 1 10.00 12.29 -1.65
N ASP A 2 9.13 13.15 -1.14
CA ASP A 2 9.49 14.51 -0.73
C ASP A 2 10.13 14.57 0.66
N GLY A 3 10.83 13.50 1.05
CA GLY A 3 11.58 13.42 2.30
C GLY A 3 10.73 13.57 3.58
N GLY A 4 9.43 13.24 3.51
CA GLY A 4 8.53 13.44 4.64
C GLY A 4 7.94 14.85 4.73
N ARG A 5 8.05 15.67 3.68
CA ARG A 5 7.43 17.01 3.64
C ARG A 5 6.05 16.97 3.01
N VAL A 6 5.19 17.87 3.48
CA VAL A 6 3.87 18.12 2.89
C VAL A 6 4.03 18.68 1.49
N VAL A 7 3.27 18.14 0.53
CA VAL A 7 3.13 18.68 -0.82
C VAL A 7 1.86 19.54 -0.84
N PRO A 8 1.96 20.89 -0.89
CA PRO A 8 0.80 21.76 -0.71
C PRO A 8 -0.35 21.48 -1.68
N ALA A 9 -0.04 21.25 -2.95
CA ALA A 9 -1.05 20.96 -3.97
C ALA A 9 -1.88 19.70 -3.66
N LEU A 10 -1.25 18.64 -3.13
CA LEU A 10 -1.98 17.42 -2.73
C LEU A 10 -2.82 17.64 -1.47
N TRP A 11 -2.36 18.50 -0.56
CA TRP A 11 -3.09 18.87 0.66
C TRP A 11 -4.38 19.63 0.31
N GLU A 12 -4.31 20.54 -0.66
CA GLU A 12 -5.43 21.34 -1.14
C GLU A 12 -6.44 20.51 -1.95
N GLU A 13 -5.97 19.61 -2.82
CA GLU A 13 -6.83 18.75 -3.67
C GLU A 13 -7.52 17.62 -2.87
N CYS A 14 -6.92 17.18 -1.76
CA CYS A 14 -7.44 16.07 -0.93
C CYS A 14 -7.67 16.50 0.53
N PRO A 15 -8.55 17.50 0.80
CA PRO A 15 -8.67 18.12 2.11
C PRO A 15 -9.17 17.15 3.20
N ALA A 16 -10.03 16.19 2.84
CA ALA A 16 -10.49 15.17 3.78
C ALA A 16 -9.36 14.20 4.19
N THR A 17 -8.51 13.82 3.23
CA THR A 17 -7.33 12.99 3.49
C THR A 17 -6.32 13.75 4.32
N ALA A 18 -6.05 15.01 4.00
CA ALA A 18 -5.19 15.89 4.77
C ALA A 18 -5.64 15.98 6.24
N ALA A 19 -6.92 16.28 6.49
CA ALA A 19 -7.48 16.35 7.83
C ALA A 19 -7.37 15.00 8.59
N ALA A 20 -7.55 13.87 7.90
CA ALA A 20 -7.37 12.56 8.50
C ALA A 20 -5.90 12.30 8.92
N LEU A 21 -4.93 12.70 8.09
CA LEU A 21 -3.50 12.57 8.39
C LEU A 21 -3.08 13.47 9.55
N GLU A 22 -3.60 14.69 9.64
CA GLU A 22 -3.38 15.61 10.77
C GLU A 22 -3.87 15.03 12.10
N GLY A 23 -4.89 14.17 12.06
CA GLY A 23 -5.43 13.49 13.23
C GLY A 23 -4.57 12.32 13.74
N VAL A 24 -3.52 11.90 13.02
CA VAL A 24 -2.68 10.75 13.42
C VAL A 24 -1.46 11.24 14.22
N PRO A 25 -1.37 10.96 15.53
CA PRO A 25 -0.24 11.40 16.35
C PRO A 25 1.08 10.81 15.85
N GLY A 26 2.10 11.65 15.69
CA GLY A 26 3.44 11.20 15.31
C GLY A 26 3.65 10.94 13.82
N LEU A 27 2.60 11.05 13.00
CA LEU A 27 2.72 10.93 11.55
C LEU A 27 3.42 12.18 10.98
N MET A 28 4.44 11.99 10.13
CA MET A 28 5.23 13.07 9.52
C MET A 28 5.91 14.05 10.50
N VAL A 29 6.07 13.68 11.78
CA VAL A 29 6.68 14.58 12.77
C VAL A 29 8.20 14.64 12.58
N GLY A 30 8.74 15.86 12.47
CA GLY A 30 10.16 16.15 12.66
C GLY A 30 11.10 15.78 11.51
N ASP A 31 10.76 16.12 10.26
CA ASP A 31 11.58 15.86 9.06
C ASP A 31 12.07 14.39 8.94
N MET A 32 11.37 13.45 9.60
CA MET A 32 11.75 12.03 9.61
C MET A 32 11.56 11.44 8.21
N PRO A 33 12.65 11.08 7.49
CA PRO A 33 12.57 10.71 6.08
C PRO A 33 11.88 9.35 5.84
N TYR A 34 11.57 8.62 6.91
CA TYR A 34 10.97 7.29 6.87
C TYR A 34 9.45 7.29 7.05
N ALA A 35 8.82 8.44 7.32
CA ALA A 35 7.37 8.58 7.40
C ALA A 35 6.85 9.33 6.17
N PHE A 36 5.96 8.71 5.40
CA PHE A 36 5.26 9.33 4.27
C PHE A 36 3.92 8.66 3.99
N ALA A 37 2.96 9.43 3.48
CA ALA A 37 1.64 8.96 3.04
C ALA A 37 1.43 9.39 1.58
N PHE A 38 0.81 8.51 0.80
CA PHE A 38 0.56 8.70 -0.63
C PHE A 38 -0.51 7.73 -1.11
N PHE A 39 -1.19 8.07 -2.20
CA PHE A 39 -2.03 7.12 -2.92
C PHE A 39 -1.13 6.20 -3.75
N SER A 40 -1.37 4.91 -3.65
CA SER A 40 -0.64 3.90 -4.41
C SER A 40 -1.66 3.19 -5.29
N THR A 41 -1.41 3.12 -6.60
CA THR A 41 -2.17 2.26 -7.51
C THR A 41 -1.31 1.10 -8.01
N LEU A 42 -1.95 0.01 -8.40
CA LEU A 42 -1.28 -1.16 -8.97
C LEU A 42 -2.09 -1.65 -10.17
N ARG A 43 -1.55 -1.41 -11.37
CA ARG A 43 -2.21 -1.73 -12.63
C ARG A 43 -2.22 -3.23 -12.92
N PRO A 44 -3.14 -3.72 -13.77
CA PRO A 44 -3.11 -5.09 -14.29
C PRO A 44 -1.74 -5.50 -14.81
N GLY A 45 -1.32 -6.72 -14.51
CA GLY A 45 -0.03 -7.31 -14.88
C GLY A 45 1.20 -6.75 -14.14
N SER A 46 1.02 -5.84 -13.17
CA SER A 46 2.14 -5.21 -12.47
C SER A 46 2.69 -6.12 -11.37
N ARG A 47 4.01 -6.10 -11.19
CA ARG A 47 4.71 -6.79 -10.10
C ARG A 47 5.80 -5.91 -9.52
N ILE A 48 5.92 -5.97 -8.19
CA ILE A 48 7.07 -5.45 -7.46
C ILE A 48 7.81 -6.66 -6.91
N ALA A 49 9.05 -6.85 -7.37
CA ALA A 49 9.88 -7.98 -6.98
C ALA A 49 10.12 -8.02 -5.45
N PRO A 50 10.48 -9.18 -4.88
CA PRO A 50 10.84 -9.30 -3.47
C PRO A 50 11.90 -8.28 -3.05
N HIS A 51 11.63 -7.54 -1.99
CA HIS A 51 12.53 -6.52 -1.44
C HIS A 51 12.23 -6.27 0.05
N THR A 52 13.10 -5.51 0.70
CA THR A 52 12.94 -5.06 2.09
C THR A 52 13.05 -3.54 2.16
N ALA A 53 12.42 -2.95 3.17
CA ALA A 53 12.74 -1.59 3.59
C ALA A 53 14.18 -1.51 4.10
N PRO A 54 14.78 -0.30 4.12
CA PRO A 54 16.15 -0.11 4.58
C PRO A 54 16.31 -0.26 6.11
N ALA A 55 15.22 -0.22 6.89
CA ALA A 55 15.23 -0.35 8.34
C ALA A 55 13.87 -0.76 8.91
N ASN A 56 13.84 -1.35 10.11
CA ASN A 56 12.64 -1.76 10.87
C ASN A 56 12.10 -0.65 11.80
N LEU A 57 12.27 0.61 11.41
CA LEU A 57 11.90 1.77 12.23
C LEU A 57 10.43 2.17 12.08
N ARG A 58 9.65 1.48 11.24
CA ARG A 58 8.25 1.80 10.96
C ARG A 58 7.43 0.55 10.68
N LEU A 59 6.11 0.72 10.82
CA LEU A 59 5.12 -0.16 10.22
C LEU A 59 4.48 0.55 9.02
N ARG A 60 4.09 -0.22 8.01
CA ARG A 60 3.36 0.26 6.85
C ARG A 60 1.88 -0.05 7.00
N PHE A 61 1.06 0.96 6.75
CA PHE A 61 -0.39 0.88 6.74
C PHE A 61 -0.89 1.06 5.32
N HIS A 62 -1.63 0.08 4.80
CA HIS A 62 -2.34 0.16 3.53
C HIS A 62 -3.84 0.16 3.78
N LEU A 63 -4.48 1.32 3.73
CA LEU A 63 -5.93 1.41 3.61
C LEU A 63 -6.31 1.16 2.14
N CYS A 64 -7.09 0.12 1.88
CA CYS A 64 -7.58 -0.13 0.52
C CYS A 64 -8.77 0.77 0.20
N LEU A 65 -8.65 1.58 -0.84
CA LEU A 65 -9.75 2.43 -1.33
C LEU A 65 -10.58 1.68 -2.37
N GLN A 66 -9.91 1.02 -3.32
CA GLN A 66 -10.51 0.16 -4.33
C GLN A 66 -9.71 -1.15 -4.47
N ALA A 67 -10.37 -2.27 -4.23
CA ALA A 67 -9.75 -3.58 -4.42
C ALA A 67 -9.75 -3.92 -5.91
N ALA A 68 -8.72 -4.65 -6.36
CA ALA A 68 -8.76 -5.21 -7.70
C ALA A 68 -9.90 -6.25 -7.79
N PRO A 69 -10.55 -6.39 -8.95
CA PRO A 69 -11.60 -7.38 -9.13
C PRO A 69 -11.06 -8.78 -8.87
N ALA A 70 -11.93 -9.65 -8.36
CA ALA A 70 -11.60 -11.05 -8.17
C ALA A 70 -11.13 -11.68 -9.49
N ALA A 71 -10.27 -12.69 -9.37
CA ALA A 71 -9.77 -13.46 -10.50
C ALA A 71 -10.92 -13.98 -11.36
N SER A 72 -10.75 -13.95 -12.68
CA SER A 72 -11.62 -14.67 -13.62
C SER A 72 -10.76 -15.48 -14.58
N GLY A 73 -11.25 -16.66 -14.98
CA GLY A 73 -10.47 -17.58 -15.82
C GLY A 73 -9.39 -18.35 -15.04
N PRO A 74 -8.27 -18.74 -15.68
CA PRO A 74 -7.28 -19.67 -15.10
C PRO A 74 -6.68 -19.23 -13.76
N GLU A 75 -6.67 -17.92 -13.49
CA GLU A 75 -6.14 -17.38 -12.24
C GLU A 75 -7.05 -17.66 -11.03
N ALA A 76 -8.35 -17.83 -11.27
CA ALA A 76 -9.33 -18.19 -10.25
C ALA A 76 -9.14 -19.61 -9.70
N GLU A 77 -8.38 -20.45 -10.42
CA GLU A 77 -8.07 -21.82 -10.01
C GLU A 77 -6.81 -21.91 -9.12
N THR A 78 -6.12 -20.79 -8.91
CA THR A 78 -4.91 -20.75 -8.09
C THR A 78 -5.24 -20.63 -6.60
N SER A 79 -4.38 -21.16 -5.74
CA SER A 79 -4.53 -21.06 -4.27
C SER A 79 -4.15 -19.69 -3.69
N ARG A 80 -3.79 -18.72 -4.54
CA ARG A 80 -3.40 -17.36 -4.14
C ARG A 80 -4.33 -16.33 -4.78
N PRO A 81 -4.52 -15.15 -4.17
CA PRO A 81 -5.32 -14.10 -4.79
C PRO A 81 -4.68 -13.56 -6.07
N ALA A 82 -5.49 -13.15 -7.05
CA ALA A 82 -5.00 -12.56 -8.30
C ALA A 82 -4.34 -11.19 -8.09
N CYS A 83 -4.78 -10.42 -7.10
CA CYS A 83 -4.07 -9.21 -6.66
C CYS A 83 -3.76 -9.34 -5.18
N GLY A 84 -2.50 -9.26 -4.82
CA GLY A 84 -2.09 -9.52 -3.45
C GLY A 84 -0.63 -9.17 -3.19
N MET A 85 -0.23 -9.47 -1.97
CA MET A 85 1.14 -9.35 -1.53
C MET A 85 1.54 -10.52 -0.66
N ARG A 86 2.84 -10.76 -0.60
CA ARG A 86 3.45 -11.65 0.39
C ARG A 86 4.33 -10.82 1.29
N VAL A 87 4.26 -11.04 2.59
CA VAL A 87 5.17 -10.50 3.59
C VAL A 87 5.73 -11.68 4.38
N ALA A 88 7.04 -11.90 4.34
CA ALA A 88 7.66 -13.12 4.84
C ALA A 88 6.97 -14.39 4.26
N ASP A 89 6.42 -15.25 5.09
CA ASP A 89 5.73 -16.51 4.74
C ASP A 89 4.22 -16.35 4.53
N GLU A 90 3.73 -15.11 4.59
CA GLU A 90 2.31 -14.82 4.71
C GLU A 90 1.76 -14.09 3.47
N VAL A 91 0.76 -14.71 2.82
CA VAL A 91 0.03 -14.11 1.69
C VAL A 91 -1.17 -13.31 2.21
N ARG A 92 -1.39 -12.13 1.62
CA ARG A 92 -2.45 -11.19 1.96
C ARG A 92 -3.11 -10.62 0.71
N GLU A 93 -4.37 -10.25 0.84
CA GLU A 93 -5.13 -9.50 -0.14
C GLU A 93 -5.70 -8.22 0.48
N TRP A 94 -5.96 -7.22 -0.37
CA TRP A 94 -6.60 -5.99 0.06
C TRP A 94 -8.13 -6.12 0.00
N GLU A 95 -8.80 -5.66 1.05
CA GLU A 95 -10.25 -5.56 1.12
C GLU A 95 -10.66 -4.08 1.23
N GLU A 96 -11.60 -3.62 0.39
CA GLU A 96 -12.05 -2.23 0.39
C GLU A 96 -12.49 -1.75 1.78
N GLY A 97 -12.02 -0.55 2.16
CA GLY A 97 -12.30 0.06 3.45
C GLY A 97 -11.57 -0.59 4.63
N ARG A 98 -10.72 -1.59 4.40
CA ARG A 98 -9.89 -2.22 5.45
C ARG A 98 -8.42 -1.87 5.32
N CYS A 99 -7.75 -1.90 6.46
CA CYS A 99 -6.31 -1.70 6.55
C CYS A 99 -5.57 -3.03 6.63
N LEU A 100 -4.54 -3.17 5.80
CA LEU A 100 -3.44 -4.09 6.06
C LEU A 100 -2.34 -3.34 6.80
N VAL A 101 -1.78 -3.98 7.83
CA VAL A 101 -0.65 -3.45 8.60
C VAL A 101 0.46 -4.50 8.60
N PHE A 102 1.66 -4.10 8.22
CA PHE A 102 2.81 -5.00 8.16
C PHE A 102 4.12 -4.25 8.38
N ASP A 103 5.15 -4.99 8.79
CA ASP A 103 6.51 -4.48 8.88
C ASP A 103 7.20 -4.68 7.53
N ASP A 104 7.49 -3.57 6.83
CA ASP A 104 8.11 -3.60 5.51
C ASP A 104 9.62 -3.93 5.56
N ALA A 105 10.21 -4.12 6.75
CA ALA A 105 11.56 -4.66 6.89
C ALA A 105 11.66 -6.17 6.62
N TYR A 106 10.54 -6.91 6.72
CA TYR A 106 10.49 -8.28 6.21
C TYR A 106 10.46 -8.27 4.68
N GLU A 107 11.03 -9.31 4.07
CA GLU A 107 10.96 -9.45 2.61
C GLU A 107 9.49 -9.50 2.17
N HIS A 108 9.14 -8.64 1.23
CA HIS A 108 7.80 -8.56 0.69
C HIS A 108 7.81 -8.32 -0.82
N GLU A 109 6.76 -8.80 -1.47
CA GLU A 109 6.52 -8.62 -2.89
C GLU A 109 5.04 -8.36 -3.14
N VAL A 110 4.73 -7.77 -4.29
CA VAL A 110 3.36 -7.38 -4.65
C VAL A 110 3.08 -7.75 -6.09
N TRP A 111 1.87 -8.21 -6.38
CA TRP A 111 1.41 -8.53 -7.73
C TRP A 111 -0.04 -8.10 -7.95
N ASN A 112 -0.37 -7.80 -9.20
CA ASN A 112 -1.74 -7.71 -9.68
C ASN A 112 -1.83 -8.42 -11.02
N ASP A 113 -2.24 -9.67 -10.99
CA ASP A 113 -2.52 -10.49 -12.17
C ASP A 113 -4.01 -10.34 -12.61
N SER A 114 -4.84 -9.66 -11.81
CA SER A 114 -6.25 -9.39 -12.18
C SER A 114 -6.38 -8.49 -13.41
N ALA A 115 -7.58 -8.48 -14.00
CA ALA A 115 -7.91 -7.63 -15.14
C ALA A 115 -8.15 -6.14 -14.78
N GLY A 116 -8.22 -5.79 -13.50
CA GLY A 116 -8.54 -4.43 -13.04
C GLY A 116 -7.46 -3.79 -12.18
N GLU A 117 -7.55 -2.48 -12.01
CA GLU A 117 -6.64 -1.73 -11.14
C GLU A 117 -7.06 -1.85 -9.67
N ARG A 118 -6.08 -2.05 -8.77
CA ARG A 118 -6.22 -1.73 -7.35
C ARG A 118 -5.82 -0.27 -7.16
N ALA A 119 -6.71 0.55 -6.63
CA ALA A 119 -6.54 1.99 -6.49
C ALA A 119 -6.73 2.49 -5.05
#